data_AF-A0A963U9L3-F1
#
_entry.id   AF-A0A963U9L3-F1
#
_cell.length_a   1.000
_cell.length_b   1.000
_cell.length_c   1.000
_cell.angle_alpha   90.00
_cell.angle_beta   90.00
_cell.angle_gamma   90.00
#
_symmetry.space_group_name_H-M   'P 1'
#
loop_
_entity.id
_entity.type
_entity.pdbx_description
1 polymer ?
#
loop_
_entity_poly.entity_id
_entity_poly.type
_entity_poly.pdbx_seq_one_letter_code
_entity_poly.pdbx_strand_id
1 'polypeptide(L)'
;MAVTDGLDNADGISGLAQQAAALETSLGGAQQMAAAFDAELGRMRESMVFTGREVGTLSRSIGGGLRRAFDGLVFDGLKLSDALKQVAQTMVDSVYNVAMRPIQNAVGGAVANGLNGLLSGLFPFEKGGSFTQGRVMPFATGGIVSSPTMFPMRNGRGLMGEAGPEAIMPLTRGSDGRLGVQAQGGGRPVNIVMNVTTPDVQGFARSQSQIAAQMARALSRGDRNR
;
A
#
# COMPACT_ATOMS: atom_id res chain seq x y z
N MET A 1 79.50 0.20 -4.98
CA MET A 1 78.49 1.18 -4.54
C MET A 1 77.21 0.90 -5.33
N ALA A 2 76.42 -0.10 -4.91
CA ALA A 2 75.16 -0.49 -5.55
C ALA A 2 74.38 -1.43 -4.61
N VAL A 3 73.93 -0.92 -3.46
CA VAL A 3 73.04 -1.68 -2.53
C VAL A 3 71.92 -0.77 -1.97
N THR A 4 71.92 0.54 -2.22
CA THR A 4 70.99 1.47 -1.55
C THR A 4 69.63 1.64 -2.23
N ASP A 5 69.40 1.11 -3.42
CA ASP A 5 68.18 1.37 -4.21
C ASP A 5 67.02 0.39 -3.94
N GLY A 6 67.27 -0.71 -3.21
CA GLY A 6 66.27 -1.73 -2.88
C GLY A 6 65.47 -1.47 -1.60
N LEU A 7 65.98 -0.61 -0.70
CA LEU A 7 65.37 -0.38 0.62
C LEU A 7 64.26 0.69 0.57
N ASP A 8 64.41 1.75 -0.22
CA ASP A 8 63.40 2.83 -0.33
C ASP A 8 62.08 2.35 -0.99
N ASN A 9 62.13 1.37 -1.89
CA ASN A 9 60.92 0.80 -2.51
C ASN A 9 60.13 -0.12 -1.56
N ALA A 10 60.82 -0.81 -0.63
CA ALA A 10 60.17 -1.70 0.32
C ALA A 10 59.36 -0.92 1.38
N ASP A 11 59.87 0.24 1.80
CA ASP A 11 59.21 1.14 2.75
C ASP A 11 57.97 1.82 2.14
N GLY A 12 58.01 2.18 0.85
CA GLY A 12 56.85 2.73 0.14
C GLY A 12 55.69 1.74 -0.01
N ILE A 13 56.00 0.47 -0.32
CA ILE A 13 54.99 -0.60 -0.48
C ILE A 13 54.34 -0.94 0.87
N SER A 14 55.11 -0.97 1.95
CA SER A 14 54.58 -1.23 3.29
C SER A 14 53.72 -0.07 3.83
N GLY A 15 54.07 1.18 3.51
CA GLY A 15 53.21 2.34 3.79
C GLY A 15 51.89 2.32 3.03
N LEU A 16 51.89 1.91 1.76
CA LEU A 16 50.67 1.75 0.95
C LEU A 16 49.77 0.64 1.51
N ALA A 17 50.35 -0.47 1.95
CA ALA A 17 49.61 -1.57 2.58
C ALA A 17 48.93 -1.14 3.89
N GLN A 18 49.59 -0.32 4.71
CA GLN A 18 49.00 0.26 5.92
C GLN A 18 47.82 1.21 5.61
N GLN A 19 47.95 2.05 4.58
CA GLN A 19 46.86 2.93 4.15
C GLN A 19 45.67 2.16 3.58
N ALA A 20 45.93 1.08 2.83
CA ALA A 20 44.89 0.19 2.32
C ALA A 20 44.11 -0.50 3.46
N ALA A 21 44.80 -1.01 4.48
CA ALA A 21 44.16 -1.63 5.66
C ALA A 21 43.34 -0.62 6.48
N ALA A 22 43.84 0.62 6.62
CA ALA A 22 43.10 1.70 7.28
C ALA A 22 41.83 2.08 6.49
N LEU A 23 41.93 2.13 5.16
CA LEU A 23 40.79 2.42 4.28
C LEU A 23 39.74 1.30 4.33
N GLU A 24 40.15 0.03 4.30
CA GLU A 24 39.24 -1.11 4.43
C GLU A 24 38.46 -1.07 5.74
N THR A 25 39.14 -0.74 6.85
CA THR A 25 38.51 -0.57 8.17
C THR A 25 37.49 0.59 8.15
N SER A 26 37.85 1.71 7.53
CA SER A 26 36.95 2.87 7.39
C SER A 26 35.72 2.55 6.53
N LEU A 27 35.91 1.84 5.41
CA LEU A 27 34.84 1.42 4.52
C LEU A 27 33.89 0.41 5.19
N GLY A 28 34.43 -0.53 5.97
CA GLY A 28 33.63 -1.46 6.77
C GLY A 28 32.77 -0.73 7.81
N GLY A 29 33.33 0.27 8.49
CA GLY A 29 32.58 1.13 9.41
C GLY A 29 31.48 1.94 8.71
N ALA A 30 31.75 2.47 7.53
CA ALA A 30 30.76 3.21 6.73
C ALA A 30 29.60 2.32 6.26
N GLN A 31 29.86 1.07 5.87
CA GLN A 31 28.84 0.10 5.50
C GLN A 31 27.92 -0.26 6.67
N GLN A 32 28.49 -0.44 7.87
CA GLN A 32 27.70 -0.70 9.08
C GLN A 32 26.80 0.49 9.45
N MET A 33 27.31 1.72 9.34
CA MET A 33 26.51 2.93 9.55
C MET A 33 25.39 3.05 8.52
N ALA A 34 25.65 2.75 7.25
CA ALA A 34 24.64 2.77 6.20
C ALA A 34 23.53 1.73 6.43
N ALA A 35 23.89 0.51 6.85
CA ALA A 35 22.91 -0.53 7.19
C ALA A 35 22.05 -0.14 8.41
N ALA A 36 22.67 0.46 9.43
CA ALA A 36 21.94 0.96 10.60
C ALA A 36 20.98 2.10 10.24
N PHE A 37 21.41 3.01 9.37
CA PHE A 37 20.59 4.11 8.88
C PHE A 37 19.40 3.61 8.05
N ASP A 38 19.60 2.64 7.15
CA ASP A 38 18.52 2.02 6.37
C ASP A 38 17.47 1.36 7.28
N ALA A 39 17.92 0.63 8.31
CA ALA A 39 17.02 0.05 9.31
C ALA A 39 16.21 1.12 10.06
N GLU A 40 16.84 2.26 10.39
CA GLU A 40 16.17 3.38 11.06
C GLU A 40 15.17 4.09 10.14
N LEU A 41 15.51 4.29 8.86
CA LEU A 41 14.58 4.80 7.86
C LEU A 41 13.37 3.87 7.67
N GLY A 42 13.59 2.55 7.72
CA GLY A 42 12.53 1.55 7.71
C GLY A 42 11.56 1.73 8.89
N ARG A 43 12.10 1.87 10.11
CA ARG A 43 11.31 2.14 11.33
C ARG A 43 10.56 3.48 11.26
N MET A 44 11.22 4.53 10.77
CA MET A 44 10.59 5.84 10.58
C MET A 44 9.46 5.79 9.55
N ARG A 45 9.62 5.02 8.47
CA ARG A 45 8.56 4.83 7.47
C ARG A 45 7.34 4.15 8.09
N GLU A 46 7.56 3.13 8.91
CA GLU A 46 6.49 2.40 9.59
C GLU A 46 5.75 3.30 10.61
N SER A 47 6.49 4.08 11.40
CA SER A 47 5.89 5.04 12.33
C SER A 47 5.11 6.12 11.59
N MET A 48 5.64 6.68 10.50
CA MET A 48 4.93 7.68 9.69
C MET A 48 3.66 7.12 9.05
N VAL A 49 3.68 5.86 8.59
CA VAL A 49 2.48 5.20 8.04
C VAL A 49 1.42 5.00 9.13
N PHE A 50 1.83 4.61 10.34
CA PHE A 50 0.93 4.48 11.48
C PHE A 50 0.32 5.85 11.86
N THR A 51 1.17 6.85 12.09
CA THR A 51 0.76 8.23 12.40
C THR A 51 -0.17 8.79 11.32
N GLY A 52 0.11 8.56 10.03
CA GLY A 52 -0.74 9.01 8.93
C GLY A 52 -2.16 8.43 8.98
N ARG A 53 -2.31 7.14 9.31
CA ARG A 53 -3.64 6.52 9.48
C ARG A 53 -4.37 7.11 10.69
N GLU A 54 -3.67 7.34 11.79
CA GLU A 54 -4.25 7.90 13.01
C GLU A 54 -4.72 9.33 12.82
N VAL A 55 -3.90 10.18 12.21
CA VAL A 55 -4.25 11.56 11.86
C VAL A 55 -5.47 11.57 10.94
N GLY A 56 -5.53 10.67 9.96
CA GLY A 56 -6.71 10.54 9.09
C GLY A 56 -7.98 10.16 9.85
N THR A 57 -7.90 9.26 10.82
CA THR A 57 -9.07 8.90 11.66
C THR A 57 -9.50 10.05 12.56
N LEU A 58 -8.56 10.77 13.17
CA LEU A 58 -8.82 11.92 14.02
C LEU A 58 -9.46 13.06 13.21
N SER A 59 -8.94 13.35 12.02
CA SER A 59 -9.49 14.37 11.13
C SER A 59 -10.94 14.06 10.74
N ARG A 60 -11.24 12.79 10.42
CA ARG A 60 -12.61 12.36 10.12
C ARG A 60 -13.55 12.44 11.32
N SER A 61 -13.09 12.08 12.52
CA SER A 61 -13.94 12.15 13.72
C SER A 61 -14.21 13.60 14.14
N ILE A 62 -13.19 14.46 14.10
CA ILE A 62 -13.32 15.91 14.34
C ILE A 62 -14.26 16.52 13.30
N GLY A 63 -14.05 16.26 12.01
CA GLY A 63 -14.88 16.80 10.93
C GLY A 63 -16.34 16.37 11.04
N GLY A 64 -16.58 15.09 11.36
CA GLY A 64 -17.92 14.57 11.60
C GLY A 64 -18.58 15.16 12.86
N GLY A 65 -17.81 15.37 13.93
CA GLY A 65 -18.28 15.99 15.17
C GLY A 65 -18.65 17.46 14.99
N LEU A 66 -17.77 18.25 14.36
CA LEU A 66 -18.04 19.66 14.05
C LEU A 66 -19.24 19.81 13.13
N ARG A 67 -19.35 18.98 12.09
CA ARG A 67 -20.50 19.02 11.17
C ARG A 67 -21.80 18.75 11.91
N ARG A 68 -21.87 17.70 12.73
CA ARG A 68 -23.05 17.38 13.54
C ARG A 68 -23.43 18.51 14.50
N ALA A 69 -22.43 19.11 15.16
CA ALA A 69 -22.65 20.23 16.06
C ALA A 69 -23.17 21.48 15.32
N PHE A 70 -22.65 21.76 14.12
CA PHE A 70 -23.14 22.85 13.27
C PHE A 70 -24.53 22.60 12.73
N ASP A 71 -24.79 21.41 12.19
CA ASP A 71 -26.10 21.02 11.65
C ASP A 71 -27.16 21.11 12.77
N GLY A 72 -26.84 20.65 13.99
CA GLY A 72 -27.75 20.73 15.12
C GLY A 72 -27.97 22.15 15.66
N LEU A 73 -26.98 23.04 15.60
CA LEU A 73 -27.14 24.45 15.98
C LEU A 73 -27.99 25.23 14.95
N VAL A 74 -27.74 24.99 13.66
CA VAL A 74 -28.34 25.76 12.55
C VAL A 74 -29.73 25.25 12.19
N PHE A 75 -29.93 23.94 12.12
CA PHE A 75 -31.17 23.34 11.62
C PHE A 75 -32.09 22.83 12.75
N ASP A 76 -31.53 22.30 13.84
CA ASP A 76 -32.32 21.72 14.93
C ASP A 76 -32.59 22.70 16.10
N GLY A 77 -32.06 23.93 16.02
CA GLY A 77 -32.25 24.94 17.07
C GLY A 77 -31.65 24.57 18.43
N LEU A 78 -30.68 23.66 18.45
CA LEU A 78 -30.01 23.24 19.68
C LEU A 78 -29.33 24.43 20.34
N LYS A 79 -29.33 24.45 21.68
CA LYS A 79 -28.51 25.40 22.42
C LYS A 79 -27.05 25.13 22.12
N LEU A 80 -26.26 26.18 21.97
CA LEU A 80 -24.80 26.09 21.77
C LEU A 80 -24.12 25.19 22.83
N SER A 81 -24.66 25.16 24.05
CA SER A 81 -24.20 24.28 25.13
C SER A 81 -24.30 22.79 24.78
N ASP A 82 -25.34 22.37 24.06
CA ASP A 82 -25.56 20.97 23.71
C ASP A 82 -24.73 20.56 22.49
N ALA A 83 -24.53 21.47 21.53
CA ALA A 83 -23.56 21.30 20.45
C ALA A 83 -22.12 21.14 20.99
N LEU A 84 -21.72 21.96 21.97
CA LEU A 84 -20.41 21.85 22.62
C LEU A 84 -20.24 20.54 23.40
N LYS A 85 -21.28 20.07 24.10
CA LYS A 85 -21.27 18.74 24.74
C LYS A 85 -21.05 17.62 23.73
N GLN A 86 -21.66 17.71 22.56
CA GLN A 86 -21.54 16.69 21.52
C GLN A 86 -20.14 16.65 20.89
N VAL A 87 -19.50 17.81 20.72
CA VAL A 87 -18.09 17.89 20.30
C VAL A 87 -17.20 17.29 21.39
N ALA A 88 -17.43 17.62 22.66
CA ALA A 88 -16.68 17.08 23.79
C ALA A 88 -16.80 15.55 23.88
N GLN A 89 -18.01 15.00 23.74
CA GLN A 89 -18.24 13.55 23.67
C GLN A 89 -17.48 12.91 22.51
N THR A 90 -17.55 13.50 21.31
CA THR A 90 -16.82 12.98 20.13
C THR A 90 -15.30 13.01 20.33
N MET A 91 -14.76 14.02 21.03
CA MET A 91 -13.34 14.09 21.39
C MET A 91 -12.96 13.01 22.40
N VAL A 92 -13.76 12.83 23.46
CA VAL A 92 -13.55 11.79 24.48
C VAL A 92 -13.58 10.40 23.84
N ASP A 93 -14.57 10.14 22.98
CA ASP A 93 -14.68 8.87 22.26
C ASP A 93 -13.49 8.64 21.32
N SER A 94 -12.99 9.70 20.67
CA SER A 94 -11.80 9.60 19.80
C SER A 94 -10.55 9.26 20.60
N VAL A 95 -10.32 9.94 21.71
CA VAL A 95 -9.17 9.69 22.60
C VAL A 95 -9.25 8.30 23.20
N TYR A 96 -10.42 7.89 23.69
CA TYR A 96 -10.66 6.55 24.22
C TYR A 96 -10.39 5.47 23.17
N ASN A 97 -10.91 5.64 21.95
CA ASN A 97 -10.68 4.69 20.86
C ASN A 97 -9.21 4.59 20.48
N VAL A 98 -8.47 5.71 20.42
CA VAL A 98 -7.02 5.70 20.16
C VAL A 98 -6.27 4.97 21.27
N ALA A 99 -6.61 5.24 22.53
CA ALA A 99 -5.98 4.59 23.69
C ALA A 99 -6.27 3.08 23.75
N MET A 100 -7.46 2.64 23.33
CA MET A 100 -7.85 1.22 23.35
C MET A 100 -7.40 0.44 22.12
N ARG A 101 -6.99 1.08 21.02
CA ARG A 101 -6.51 0.38 19.80
C ARG A 101 -5.46 -0.70 20.05
N PRO A 102 -4.41 -0.50 20.87
CA PRO A 102 -3.41 -1.54 21.14
C PRO A 102 -4.01 -2.76 21.82
N ILE A 103 -4.94 -2.54 22.76
CA ILE A 103 -5.65 -3.60 23.48
C ILE A 103 -6.62 -4.32 22.53
N GLN A 104 -7.37 -3.58 21.71
CA GLN A 104 -8.27 -4.16 20.71
C GLN A 104 -7.51 -5.00 19.68
N ASN A 105 -6.32 -4.57 19.26
CA ASN A 105 -5.47 -5.32 18.35
C ASN A 105 -4.84 -6.55 19.02
N ALA A 106 -4.39 -6.43 20.26
CA ALA A 106 -3.82 -7.54 21.02
C ALA A 106 -4.87 -8.61 21.34
N VAL A 107 -6.06 -8.19 21.80
CA VAL A 107 -7.19 -9.07 22.07
C VAL A 107 -7.76 -9.64 20.78
N GLY A 108 -7.91 -8.83 19.73
CA GLY A 108 -8.37 -9.30 18.42
C GLY A 108 -7.44 -10.34 17.81
N GLY A 109 -6.11 -10.15 17.92
CA GLY A 109 -5.11 -11.12 17.50
C GLY A 109 -5.12 -12.38 18.36
N ALA A 110 -5.18 -12.26 19.70
CA ALA A 110 -5.21 -13.40 20.60
C ALA A 110 -6.50 -14.23 20.48
N VAL A 111 -7.65 -13.59 20.30
CA VAL A 111 -8.94 -14.24 20.10
C VAL A 111 -9.01 -14.90 18.72
N ALA A 112 -8.54 -14.24 17.65
CA ALA A 112 -8.46 -14.85 16.33
C ALA A 112 -7.53 -16.08 16.31
N ASN A 113 -6.37 -15.98 16.97
CA ASN A 113 -5.42 -17.09 17.06
C ASN A 113 -5.95 -18.22 17.96
N GLY A 114 -6.60 -17.90 19.07
CA GLY A 114 -7.21 -18.87 19.99
C GLY A 114 -8.42 -19.59 19.39
N LEU A 115 -9.27 -18.87 18.65
CA LEU A 115 -10.37 -19.48 17.89
C LEU A 115 -9.84 -20.36 16.76
N ASN A 116 -8.81 -19.92 16.03
CA ASN A 116 -8.19 -20.74 15.00
C ASN A 116 -7.56 -22.02 15.58
N GLY A 117 -6.91 -21.93 16.76
CA GLY A 117 -6.38 -23.09 17.48
C GLY A 117 -7.47 -24.04 18.02
N LEU A 118 -8.59 -23.50 18.51
CA LEU A 118 -9.72 -24.31 19.00
C LEU A 118 -10.49 -24.99 17.86
N LEU A 119 -10.74 -24.28 16.76
CA LEU A 119 -11.30 -24.87 15.54
C LEU A 119 -10.35 -25.91 14.93
N SER A 120 -9.03 -25.69 14.98
CA SER A 120 -8.04 -26.69 14.57
C SER A 120 -7.98 -27.91 15.51
N GLY A 121 -8.34 -27.76 16.79
CA GLY A 121 -8.29 -28.85 17.78
C GLY A 121 -9.57 -29.70 17.86
N LEU A 122 -10.73 -29.14 17.54
CA LEU A 122 -12.01 -29.88 17.48
C LEU A 122 -12.20 -30.67 16.18
N PHE A 123 -11.46 -30.33 15.13
CA PHE A 123 -11.41 -31.09 13.88
C PHE A 123 -10.01 -31.72 13.73
N PRO A 124 -9.81 -33.01 14.06
CA PRO A 124 -8.51 -33.68 13.97
C PRO A 124 -8.17 -34.05 12.52
N PHE A 125 -8.28 -33.08 11.62
CA PHE A 125 -7.70 -33.11 10.29
C PHE A 125 -6.39 -32.33 10.34
N GLU A 126 -5.51 -32.71 11.26
CA GLU A 126 -4.27 -31.99 11.61
C GLU A 126 -3.18 -32.06 10.53
N LYS A 127 -3.54 -32.39 9.28
CA LYS A 127 -2.85 -32.05 8.01
C LYS A 127 -3.82 -31.89 6.82
N GLY A 128 -5.01 -31.33 7.01
CA GLY A 128 -6.05 -31.16 5.99
C GLY A 128 -6.39 -29.69 5.81
N GLY A 129 -6.17 -29.08 4.65
CA GLY A 129 -6.77 -29.54 3.40
C GLY A 129 -7.93 -28.60 3.16
N SER A 130 -7.73 -27.69 2.21
CA SER A 130 -8.76 -26.82 1.68
C SER A 130 -9.98 -27.65 1.26
N PHE A 131 -10.92 -27.91 2.17
CA PHE A 131 -12.19 -28.54 1.85
C PHE A 131 -13.12 -28.48 3.06
N THR A 132 -13.90 -27.42 3.16
CA THR A 132 -15.22 -27.49 3.78
C THR A 132 -16.23 -26.96 2.76
N GLN A 133 -16.90 -27.92 2.11
CA GLN A 133 -18.00 -27.74 1.15
C GLN A 133 -17.67 -27.26 -0.28
N GLY A 134 -16.76 -27.96 -0.95
CA GLY A 134 -16.99 -28.28 -2.36
C GLY A 134 -16.60 -27.25 -3.42
N ARG A 135 -15.84 -26.20 -3.07
CA ARG A 135 -15.18 -25.37 -4.09
C ARG A 135 -13.99 -24.60 -3.53
N VAL A 136 -12.85 -25.27 -3.45
CA VAL A 136 -11.56 -24.60 -3.46
C VAL A 136 -11.41 -23.96 -4.82
N MET A 137 -11.20 -22.66 -4.89
CA MET A 137 -10.78 -21.96 -6.10
C MET A 137 -9.26 -21.75 -5.98
N PRO A 138 -8.40 -22.63 -6.52
CA PRO A 138 -6.96 -22.51 -6.33
C PRO A 138 -6.32 -21.43 -7.20
N PHE A 139 -7.11 -20.62 -7.92
CA PHE A 139 -6.62 -19.70 -8.95
C PHE A 139 -7.28 -18.32 -8.90
N ALA A 140 -7.43 -17.74 -7.71
CA ALA A 140 -7.85 -16.34 -7.59
C ALA A 140 -6.80 -15.36 -8.18
N THR A 141 -5.57 -15.81 -8.41
CA THR A 141 -4.42 -14.97 -8.76
C THR A 141 -3.57 -15.56 -9.88
N GLY A 142 -4.18 -15.93 -11.02
CA GLY A 142 -3.50 -16.21 -12.29
C GLY A 142 -2.22 -17.06 -12.18
N GLY A 143 -2.37 -18.39 -12.19
CA GLY A 143 -1.23 -19.32 -12.25
C GLY A 143 -1.16 -20.01 -13.60
N ILE A 144 0.05 -20.18 -14.13
CA ILE A 144 0.33 -21.09 -15.25
C ILE A 144 0.38 -22.52 -14.70
N VAL A 145 -0.50 -23.39 -15.21
CA VAL A 145 -0.53 -24.81 -14.86
C VAL A 145 0.22 -25.57 -15.95
N SER A 146 1.41 -26.08 -15.63
CA SER A 146 2.29 -26.80 -16.56
C SER A 146 2.06 -28.31 -16.59
N SER A 147 0.99 -28.82 -15.98
CA SER A 147 0.71 -30.26 -15.93
C SER A 147 -0.79 -30.57 -15.86
N PRO A 148 -1.26 -31.69 -16.44
CA PRO A 148 -2.69 -32.01 -16.51
C PRO A 148 -3.32 -32.03 -15.12
N THR A 149 -4.25 -31.12 -14.85
CA THR A 149 -4.93 -31.02 -13.56
C THR A 149 -6.39 -31.42 -13.75
N MET A 150 -6.79 -32.53 -13.13
CA MET A 150 -8.19 -32.96 -13.14
C MET A 150 -9.00 -32.14 -12.16
N PHE A 151 -10.16 -31.65 -12.58
CA PHE A 151 -11.08 -30.94 -11.70
C PHE A 151 -12.44 -31.66 -11.63
N PRO A 152 -13.03 -31.79 -10.43
CA PRO A 152 -14.32 -32.44 -10.26
C PRO A 152 -15.45 -31.53 -10.75
N MET A 153 -16.33 -32.08 -11.60
CA MET A 153 -17.60 -31.47 -12.00
C MET A 153 -18.77 -32.26 -11.39
N ARG A 154 -19.93 -31.59 -11.24
CA ARG A 154 -21.14 -32.15 -10.61
C ARG A 154 -21.64 -33.46 -11.24
N ASN A 155 -21.21 -33.80 -12.48
CA ASN A 155 -21.54 -35.04 -13.21
C ASN A 155 -20.33 -35.65 -13.97
N GLY A 156 -19.08 -35.41 -13.54
CA GLY A 156 -17.91 -35.99 -14.23
C GLY A 156 -16.56 -35.41 -13.79
N ARG A 157 -15.47 -35.89 -14.39
CA ARG A 157 -14.12 -35.31 -14.22
C ARG A 157 -13.76 -34.53 -15.48
N GLY A 158 -13.40 -33.26 -15.33
CA GLY A 158 -12.85 -32.44 -16.40
C GLY A 158 -11.32 -32.57 -16.44
N LEU A 159 -10.76 -32.80 -17.63
CA LEU A 159 -9.33 -32.77 -17.88
C LEU A 159 -9.01 -31.41 -18.55
N MET A 160 -8.23 -30.56 -17.88
CA MET A 160 -7.70 -29.33 -18.47
C MET A 160 -6.21 -29.54 -18.76
N GLY A 161 -5.80 -29.39 -20.01
CA GLY A 161 -4.40 -29.53 -20.42
C GLY A 161 -4.24 -30.15 -21.81
N GLU A 162 -4.53 -29.38 -22.85
CA GLU A 162 -4.08 -29.69 -24.22
C GLU A 162 -2.82 -28.87 -24.54
N ALA A 163 -1.67 -29.56 -24.51
CA ALA A 163 -0.36 -29.29 -25.10
C ALA A 163 0.13 -27.83 -25.37
N GLY A 164 -0.24 -26.82 -24.57
CA GLY A 164 0.31 -25.46 -24.71
C GLY A 164 0.18 -24.60 -23.45
N PRO A 165 1.02 -23.56 -23.26
CA PRO A 165 0.86 -22.60 -22.17
C PRO A 165 -0.43 -21.79 -22.35
N GLU A 166 -1.44 -22.04 -21.52
CA GLU A 166 -2.67 -21.23 -21.49
C GLU A 166 -2.63 -20.21 -20.34
N ALA A 167 -3.06 -18.98 -20.62
CA ALA A 167 -3.22 -17.94 -19.60
C ALA A 167 -4.64 -17.99 -19.01
N ILE A 168 -4.75 -18.16 -17.69
CA ILE A 168 -6.03 -18.03 -16.97
C ILE A 168 -6.36 -16.54 -16.84
N MET A 169 -7.35 -16.06 -17.60
CA MET A 169 -7.81 -14.68 -17.53
C MET A 169 -9.04 -14.54 -16.61
N PRO A 170 -9.11 -13.50 -15.76
CA PRO A 170 -10.28 -13.27 -14.93
C PRO A 170 -11.49 -12.93 -15.81
N LEU A 171 -12.47 -13.83 -15.83
CA LEU A 171 -13.76 -13.59 -16.47
C LEU A 171 -14.73 -13.00 -15.44
N THR A 172 -15.40 -11.92 -15.81
CA THR A 172 -16.52 -11.38 -15.03
C THR A 172 -17.82 -11.60 -15.79
N ARG A 173 -18.90 -11.80 -15.04
CA ARG A 173 -20.25 -11.94 -15.61
C ARG A 173 -20.85 -10.55 -15.76
N GLY A 174 -21.23 -10.18 -16.97
CA GLY A 174 -22.00 -8.98 -17.26
C GLY A 174 -23.42 -9.07 -16.67
N SER A 175 -24.09 -7.92 -16.57
CA SER A 175 -25.50 -7.84 -16.16
C SER A 175 -26.46 -8.54 -17.13
N ASP A 176 -26.00 -8.83 -18.35
CA ASP A 176 -26.66 -9.63 -19.39
C ASP A 176 -26.40 -11.15 -19.26
N GLY A 177 -25.66 -11.57 -18.22
CA GLY A 177 -25.36 -12.97 -17.94
C GLY A 177 -24.25 -13.57 -18.80
N ARG A 178 -23.66 -12.82 -19.74
CA ARG A 178 -22.56 -13.29 -20.58
C ARG A 178 -21.22 -13.12 -19.85
N LEU A 179 -20.28 -14.03 -20.11
CA LEU A 179 -18.94 -13.99 -19.53
C LEU A 179 -18.04 -13.16 -20.45
N GLY A 180 -17.46 -12.09 -19.93
CA GLY A 180 -16.49 -11.25 -20.64
C GLY A 180 -15.11 -11.36 -20.00
N VAL A 181 -14.06 -11.22 -20.81
CA VAL A 181 -12.68 -11.08 -20.33
C VAL A 181 -12.50 -9.69 -19.75
N GLN A 182 -12.13 -9.62 -18.48
CA GLN A 182 -11.76 -8.35 -17.87
C GLN A 182 -10.37 -7.96 -18.37
N ALA A 183 -10.31 -7.24 -19.50
CA ALA A 183 -9.08 -6.56 -19.88
C ALA A 183 -8.78 -5.51 -18.80
N GLN A 184 -7.77 -5.77 -17.97
CA GLN A 184 -7.23 -4.81 -17.02
C GLN A 184 -6.44 -3.72 -17.77
N GLY A 185 -7.15 -3.00 -18.65
CA GLY A 185 -6.63 -1.93 -19.50
C GLY A 185 -7.64 -0.82 -19.73
N GLY A 186 -8.81 -0.87 -19.08
CA GLY A 186 -9.75 0.24 -19.02
C GLY A 186 -9.24 1.31 -18.06
N GLY A 187 -8.34 2.17 -18.53
CA GLY A 187 -7.77 3.27 -17.75
C GLY A 187 -8.85 4.09 -17.07
N ARG A 188 -8.74 4.26 -15.74
CA ARG A 188 -9.63 5.14 -14.96
C ARG A 188 -9.78 6.49 -15.68
N PRO A 189 -11.01 7.04 -15.79
CA PRO A 189 -11.21 8.35 -16.38
C PRO A 189 -10.43 9.38 -15.54
N VAL A 190 -9.43 10.01 -16.16
CA VAL A 190 -8.66 11.08 -15.53
C VAL A 190 -9.50 12.35 -15.70
N ASN A 191 -10.14 12.78 -14.61
CA ASN A 191 -10.89 14.02 -14.60
C ASN A 191 -9.95 15.19 -14.25
N ILE A 192 -9.72 16.11 -15.19
CA ILE A 192 -8.91 17.31 -14.98
C ILE A 192 -9.85 18.50 -14.86
N VAL A 193 -9.97 19.06 -13.66
CA VAL A 193 -10.74 20.28 -13.40
C VAL A 193 -9.75 21.45 -13.27
N MET A 194 -9.86 22.44 -14.15
CA MET A 194 -9.04 23.67 -14.10
C MET A 194 -9.94 24.86 -13.83
N ASN A 195 -9.67 25.59 -12.75
CA ASN A 195 -10.37 26.83 -12.42
C ASN A 195 -9.51 28.03 -12.85
N VAL A 196 -9.99 28.83 -13.80
CA VAL A 196 -9.28 30.01 -14.29
C VAL A 196 -10.01 31.26 -13.81
N THR A 197 -9.37 32.03 -12.94
CA THR A 197 -9.87 33.33 -12.49
C THR A 197 -9.03 34.42 -13.15
N THR A 198 -9.63 35.20 -14.05
CA THR A 198 -8.96 36.32 -14.71
C THR A 198 -9.84 37.58 -14.60
N PRO A 199 -9.28 38.74 -14.18
CA PRO A 199 -10.04 39.97 -14.05
C PRO A 199 -10.28 40.70 -15.38
N ASP A 200 -9.57 40.32 -16.46
CA ASP A 200 -9.69 40.89 -17.81
C ASP A 200 -10.02 39.80 -18.84
N VAL A 201 -11.16 39.96 -19.52
CA VAL A 201 -11.68 39.03 -20.54
C VAL A 201 -10.81 39.05 -21.81
N GLN A 202 -10.19 40.19 -22.15
CA GLN A 202 -9.34 40.31 -23.34
C GLN A 202 -7.96 39.65 -23.12
N GLY A 203 -7.43 39.69 -21.91
CA GLY A 203 -6.25 38.91 -21.49
C GLY A 203 -6.49 37.40 -21.51
N PHE A 204 -7.70 36.95 -21.16
CA PHE A 204 -8.08 35.55 -21.27
C PHE A 204 -8.15 35.06 -22.72
N ALA A 205 -8.75 35.84 -23.63
CA ALA A 205 -8.84 35.48 -25.05
C ALA A 205 -7.44 35.29 -25.69
N ARG A 206 -6.45 36.10 -25.29
CA ARG A 206 -5.06 35.98 -25.76
C ARG A 206 -4.31 34.79 -25.14
N SER A 207 -4.68 34.36 -23.93
CA SER A 207 -4.04 33.24 -23.23
C SER A 207 -4.76 31.90 -23.40
N GLN A 208 -5.95 31.88 -24.00
CA GLN A 208 -6.73 30.67 -24.27
C GLN A 208 -5.93 29.60 -25.03
N SER A 209 -5.15 30.00 -26.04
CA SER A 209 -4.29 29.10 -26.82
C SER A 209 -3.15 28.50 -25.98
N GLN A 210 -2.61 29.27 -25.02
CA GLN A 210 -1.54 28.83 -24.13
C GLN A 210 -2.07 27.85 -23.07
N ILE A 211 -3.26 28.12 -22.52
CA ILE A 211 -3.94 27.24 -21.56
C ILE A 211 -4.30 25.91 -22.24
N ALA A 212 -4.82 25.94 -23.47
CA ALA A 212 -5.10 24.74 -24.26
C ALA A 212 -3.84 23.90 -24.51
N ALA A 213 -2.72 24.52 -24.83
CA ALA A 213 -1.44 23.83 -25.01
C ALA A 213 -0.91 23.22 -23.68
N GLN A 214 -1.12 23.88 -22.54
CA GLN A 214 -0.78 23.32 -21.23
C GLN A 214 -1.68 22.13 -20.86
N MET A 215 -2.98 22.19 -21.18
CA MET A 215 -3.92 21.10 -20.96
C MET A 215 -3.55 19.86 -21.79
N ALA A 216 -3.25 20.01 -23.08
CA ALA A 216 -2.80 18.90 -23.93
C ALA A 216 -1.52 18.22 -23.40
N ARG A 217 -0.59 19.01 -22.84
CA ARG A 217 0.62 18.50 -22.17
C ARG A 217 0.33 17.82 -20.82
N ALA A 218 -0.72 18.20 -20.12
CA ALA A 218 -1.15 17.54 -18.88
C ALA A 218 -1.82 16.20 -19.17
N LEU A 219 -2.71 16.15 -20.17
CA LEU A 219 -3.37 14.93 -20.64
C LEU A 219 -2.36 13.89 -21.14
N SER A 220 -1.44 14.29 -22.02
CA SER A 220 -0.38 13.39 -22.52
C SER A 220 0.62 12.92 -21.47
N ARG A 221 0.74 13.61 -20.31
CA ARG A 221 1.51 13.10 -19.16
C ARG A 221 0.68 12.15 -18.32
N GLY A 222 -0.62 12.39 -18.16
CA GLY A 222 -1.54 11.49 -17.50
C GLY A 222 -1.69 10.14 -18.22
N ASP A 223 -1.71 10.14 -19.55
CA ASP A 223 -1.78 8.91 -20.35
C ASP A 223 -0.48 8.09 -20.33
N ARG A 224 0.68 8.74 -20.14
CA ARG A 224 1.99 8.07 -20.08
C ARG A 224 2.35 7.49 -18.72
N ASN A 225 1.69 7.92 -17.64
CA ASN A 225 1.89 7.43 -16.28
C ASN A 225 0.83 6.39 -15.86
N ARG A 226 0.17 5.75 -16.84
CA ARG A 226 -0.75 4.63 -16.61
C ARG A 226 -0.03 3.28 -16.69
#